data_AF-A0AAE5EXB3-F1
#
_entry.id   AF-A0AAE5EXB3-F1
#
_cell.length_a   1.000
_cell.length_b   1.000
_cell.length_c   1.000
_cell.angle_alpha   90.00
_cell.angle_beta   90.00
_cell.angle_gamma   90.00
#
_symmetry.space_group_name_H-M   'P 1'
#
loop_
_entity.id
_entity.type
_entity.pdbx_description
1 polymer ?
#
loop_
_entity_poly.entity_id
_entity_poly.type
_entity_poly.pdbx_seq_one_letter_code
_entity_poly.pdbx_strand_id
1 'polypeptide(L)'
;MNTKIITGIVKLAHVHIFEPYAIEDYEPRYSTTVIIPKTDSGTLKAIDSAIAQRKIVFSNKEYIITILRDGDLERPEDPLYKGCYFLNANSKNRPGVVDHDVRDIDFVEVKNGCYAKVSFNLYSYNSNGNKGIAAGLNNIQLIGGAM
;
A
#
# COMPACT_ATOMS: atom_id res chain seq x y z
N MET A 1 -1.09 15.92 -13.65
CA MET A 1 -1.33 14.47 -13.81
C MET A 1 -1.82 13.91 -12.49
N ASN A 2 -2.94 13.19 -12.48
CA ASN A 2 -3.46 12.59 -11.25
C ASN A 2 -2.62 11.35 -10.92
N THR A 3 -1.88 11.39 -9.81
CA THR A 3 -0.98 10.32 -9.38
C THR A 3 -1.61 9.35 -8.38
N LYS A 4 -2.87 9.60 -8.03
CA LYS A 4 -3.63 8.86 -7.03
C LYS A 4 -4.17 7.57 -7.65
N ILE A 5 -3.85 6.47 -7.01
CA ILE A 5 -4.44 5.16 -7.26
C ILE A 5 -5.47 4.91 -6.16
N ILE A 6 -6.63 4.38 -6.54
CA ILE A 6 -7.65 3.88 -5.62
C ILE A 6 -7.84 2.41 -5.98
N THR A 7 -7.69 1.53 -5.01
CA THR A 7 -7.81 0.09 -5.24
C THR A 7 -9.27 -0.35 -5.43
N GLY A 8 -9.44 -1.56 -5.95
CA GLY A 8 -10.61 -2.39 -5.66
C GLY A 8 -10.66 -2.79 -4.18
N ILE A 9 -11.36 -3.88 -3.86
CA ILE A 9 -11.40 -4.40 -2.50
C ILE A 9 -10.10 -5.18 -2.22
N VAL A 10 -9.38 -4.73 -1.21
CA VAL A 10 -8.09 -5.28 -0.77
C VAL A 10 -8.19 -5.70 0.70
N LYS A 11 -7.22 -6.50 1.15
CA LYS A 11 -7.06 -6.80 2.58
C LYS A 11 -5.95 -5.93 3.17
N LEU A 12 -6.06 -5.61 4.45
CA LEU A 12 -5.03 -4.86 5.18
C LEU A 12 -4.20 -5.77 6.08
N ALA A 13 -2.91 -5.49 6.21
CA ALA A 13 -2.04 -6.08 7.23
C ALA A 13 -1.10 -5.02 7.81
N HIS A 14 -0.45 -5.34 8.92
CA HIS A 14 0.48 -4.45 9.64
C HIS A 14 -0.09 -3.03 9.78
N VAL A 15 -1.30 -2.95 10.33
CA VAL A 15 -2.10 -1.71 10.36
C VAL A 15 -1.59 -0.78 11.47
N HIS A 16 -0.99 0.33 11.07
CA HIS A 16 -0.49 1.41 11.93
C HIS A 16 -1.04 2.75 11.43
N ILE A 17 -2.37 2.88 11.35
CA ILE A 17 -3.04 4.02 10.68
C ILE A 17 -3.60 5.05 11.66
N PHE A 18 -3.70 4.69 12.94
CA PHE A 18 -4.18 5.57 14.01
C PHE A 18 -3.05 6.14 14.86
N GLU A 19 -1.96 5.38 15.01
CA GLU A 19 -0.72 5.80 15.64
C GLU A 19 0.45 5.49 14.71
N PRO A 20 1.42 6.41 14.56
CA PRO A 20 2.58 6.17 13.71
C PRO A 20 3.49 5.13 14.35
N TYR A 21 4.04 4.23 13.53
CA TYR A 21 4.93 3.17 13.96
C TYR A 21 6.34 3.39 13.38
N ALA A 22 7.35 3.21 14.22
CA ALA A 22 8.75 3.27 13.82
C ALA A 22 9.21 1.88 13.38
N ILE A 23 9.76 1.80 12.17
CA ILE A 23 10.47 0.61 11.70
C ILE A 23 11.95 0.90 11.90
N GLU A 24 12.57 0.26 12.89
CA GLU A 24 14.01 0.40 13.20
C GLU A 24 14.48 1.88 13.21
N ASP A 25 15.48 2.22 12.38
CA ASP A 25 16.10 3.55 12.30
C ASP A 25 15.30 4.57 11.45
N TYR A 26 14.08 4.25 11.05
CA TYR A 26 13.22 5.16 10.28
C TYR A 26 12.28 5.97 11.18
N GLU A 27 12.05 7.23 10.80
CA GLU A 27 11.05 8.09 11.46
C GLU A 27 9.68 7.38 11.55
N PRO A 28 8.97 7.49 12.69
CA PRO A 28 7.63 6.92 12.85
C PRO A 28 6.68 7.39 11.75
N ARG A 29 5.93 6.46 11.16
CA ARG A 29 4.98 6.74 10.09
C ARG A 29 3.68 5.98 10.27
N TYR A 30 2.60 6.58 9.79
CA TYR A 30 1.35 5.87 9.59
C TYR A 30 1.54 4.92 8.41
N SER A 31 1.12 3.66 8.54
CA SER A 31 1.36 2.68 7.48
C SER A 31 0.37 1.52 7.50
N THR A 32 0.26 0.86 6.36
CA THR A 32 -0.38 -0.44 6.24
C THR A 32 0.19 -1.19 5.04
N THR A 33 0.21 -2.51 5.13
CA THR A 33 0.41 -3.38 3.98
C THR A 33 -0.92 -3.57 3.26
N VAL A 34 -0.93 -3.21 1.98
CA VAL A 34 -2.08 -3.33 1.08
C VAL A 34 -1.95 -4.64 0.32
N ILE A 35 -2.85 -5.59 0.57
CA ILE A 35 -2.83 -6.93 -0.02
C ILE A 35 -3.89 -7.00 -1.12
N ILE A 36 -3.41 -7.10 -2.37
CA ILE A 36 -4.18 -6.95 -3.59
C ILE A 36 -4.34 -8.35 -4.22
N PRO A 37 -5.57 -8.87 -4.36
CA PRO A 37 -5.80 -10.13 -5.06
C PRO A 37 -5.21 -10.08 -6.47
N LYS A 38 -4.54 -11.15 -6.93
CA LYS A 38 -4.01 -11.23 -8.30
C LYS A 38 -5.11 -11.12 -9.37
N THR A 39 -6.36 -11.36 -8.99
CA THR A 39 -7.54 -11.20 -9.83
C THR A 39 -7.98 -9.74 -10.00
N ASP A 40 -7.51 -8.80 -9.17
CA ASP A 40 -7.83 -7.36 -9.29
C ASP A 40 -6.98 -6.71 -10.39
N SER A 41 -7.28 -7.07 -11.63
CA SER A 41 -6.58 -6.55 -12.80
C SER A 41 -6.70 -5.02 -12.96
N GLY A 42 -7.75 -4.40 -12.40
CA GLY A 42 -7.94 -2.95 -12.45
C GLY A 42 -6.89 -2.22 -11.62
N THR A 43 -6.74 -2.61 -10.35
CA THR A 43 -5.72 -2.04 -9.45
C THR A 43 -4.31 -2.31 -9.98
N LEU A 44 -4.04 -3.54 -10.42
CA LEU A 44 -2.71 -3.93 -10.91
C LEU A 44 -2.30 -3.13 -12.15
N LYS A 45 -3.19 -2.99 -13.13
CA LYS A 45 -2.93 -2.14 -14.32
C LYS A 45 -2.68 -0.68 -13.96
N ALA A 46 -3.40 -0.15 -12.98
CA ALA A 46 -3.20 1.23 -12.52
C ALA A 46 -1.81 1.41 -11.87
N ILE A 47 -1.38 0.45 -11.06
CA ILE A 47 -0.03 0.42 -10.46
C ILE A 47 1.04 0.33 -11.55
N ASP A 48 0.93 -0.63 -12.46
CA ASP A 48 1.90 -0.81 -13.55
C ASP A 48 2.03 0.43 -14.42
N SER A 49 0.89 1.05 -14.77
CA SER A 49 0.86 2.30 -15.53
C SER A 49 1.54 3.44 -14.77
N ALA A 50 1.32 3.54 -13.46
CA ALA A 50 1.92 4.57 -12.63
C ALA A 50 3.43 4.37 -12.42
N ILE A 51 3.89 3.10 -12.37
CA ILE A 51 5.31 2.71 -12.33
C ILE A 51 5.98 3.05 -13.67
N ALA A 52 5.35 2.73 -14.81
CA ALA A 52 5.90 3.02 -16.13
C ALA A 52 6.12 4.52 -16.37
N GLN A 53 5.25 5.38 -15.80
CA GLN A 53 5.41 6.83 -15.82
C GLN A 53 6.53 7.34 -14.88
N ARG A 54 7.04 6.49 -13.99
CA ARG A 54 8.03 6.81 -12.95
C ARG A 54 9.34 6.05 -13.10
N LYS A 55 9.57 5.46 -14.29
CA LYS A 55 10.83 4.80 -14.63
C LYS A 55 12.01 5.62 -14.13
N ILE A 56 12.87 4.97 -13.36
CA ILE A 56 14.04 5.63 -12.79
C ILE A 56 15.24 5.28 -13.66
N VAL A 57 15.94 6.31 -14.13
CA VAL A 57 17.18 6.16 -14.86
C VAL A 57 18.33 6.19 -13.85
N PHE A 58 19.12 5.12 -13.80
CA PHE A 58 20.35 5.05 -13.03
C PHE A 58 21.52 4.75 -13.95
N SER A 59 22.57 5.57 -13.95
CA SER A 59 23.81 5.34 -14.72
C SER A 59 23.53 4.98 -16.19
N ASN A 60 22.66 5.73 -16.86
CA ASN A 60 22.19 5.50 -18.24
C ASN A 60 21.47 4.16 -18.49
N LYS A 61 20.95 3.51 -17.43
CA LYS A 61 20.12 2.29 -17.50
C LYS A 61 18.78 2.53 -16.80
N GLU A 62 17.69 2.11 -17.43
CA GLU A 62 16.37 2.08 -16.78
C GLU A 62 16.28 0.86 -15.86
N TYR A 63 15.89 1.08 -14.61
CA TYR A 63 15.57 0.00 -13.68
C TYR A 63 14.14 0.14 -13.19
N ILE A 64 13.43 -0.99 -13.14
CA ILE A 64 12.13 -1.09 -12.49
C ILE A 64 12.37 -1.73 -11.12
N ILE A 65 12.38 -0.92 -10.07
CA ILE A 65 12.32 -1.44 -8.71
C ILE A 65 10.84 -1.61 -8.39
N THR A 66 10.39 -2.86 -8.45
CA THR A 66 9.00 -3.23 -8.23
C THR A 66 8.64 -3.08 -6.75
N ILE A 67 7.71 -2.17 -6.46
CA ILE A 67 7.11 -2.02 -5.12
C ILE A 67 6.09 -3.11 -4.78
N LEU A 68 5.65 -3.83 -5.82
CA LEU A 68 4.58 -4.80 -5.77
C LEU A 68 5.18 -6.21 -5.59
N ARG A 69 5.15 -6.69 -4.36
CA ARG A 69 5.74 -7.95 -3.93
C ARG A 69 4.77 -9.10 -4.15
N ASP A 70 5.30 -10.28 -4.45
CA ASP A 70 4.49 -11.48 -4.69
C ASP A 70 4.27 -12.25 -3.38
N GLY A 71 3.02 -12.31 -2.92
CA GLY A 71 2.66 -13.01 -1.70
C GLY A 71 2.90 -14.52 -1.75
N ASP A 72 2.69 -15.15 -2.91
CA ASP A 72 2.91 -16.59 -3.07
C ASP A 72 4.39 -16.96 -3.02
N LEU A 73 5.28 -16.04 -3.42
CA LEU A 73 6.74 -16.26 -3.40
C LEU A 73 7.35 -15.86 -2.06
N GLU A 74 6.94 -14.71 -1.51
CA GLU A 74 7.61 -14.10 -0.36
C GLU A 74 6.95 -14.45 0.98
N ARG A 75 5.69 -14.91 0.96
CA ARG A 75 4.90 -15.27 2.15
C ARG A 75 4.10 -16.57 1.92
N PRO A 76 4.74 -17.67 1.45
CA PRO A 76 4.02 -18.89 1.07
C PRO A 76 3.23 -19.54 2.23
N GLU A 77 3.70 -19.35 3.46
CA GLU A 77 3.10 -19.93 4.67
C GLU A 77 1.95 -19.09 5.25
N ASP A 78 1.69 -17.88 4.74
CA ASP A 78 0.66 -16.99 5.26
C ASP A 78 -0.58 -16.99 4.35
N PRO A 79 -1.71 -17.57 4.79
CA PRO A 79 -2.95 -17.62 4.00
C PRO A 79 -3.47 -16.24 3.58
N LEU A 80 -3.12 -15.17 4.29
CA LEU A 80 -3.53 -13.82 3.96
C LEU A 80 -2.95 -13.37 2.61
N TYR A 81 -1.76 -13.84 2.26
CA TYR A 81 -0.99 -13.45 1.07
C TYR A 81 -1.19 -14.40 -0.12
N LYS A 82 -1.81 -15.57 0.09
CA LYS A 82 -2.07 -16.54 -0.97
C LYS A 82 -2.88 -15.93 -2.12
N GLY A 83 -2.39 -16.12 -3.35
CA GLY A 83 -3.01 -15.59 -4.56
C GLY A 83 -3.05 -14.06 -4.62
N CYS A 84 -2.20 -13.38 -3.86
CA CYS A 84 -2.18 -11.92 -3.76
C CYS A 84 -0.80 -11.35 -4.08
N TYR A 85 -0.79 -10.14 -4.62
CA TYR A 85 0.35 -9.24 -4.52
C TYR A 85 0.20 -8.37 -3.27
N PHE A 86 1.27 -7.72 -2.84
CA PHE A 86 1.20 -6.76 -1.76
C PHE A 86 2.20 -5.62 -1.92
N LEU A 87 1.91 -4.49 -1.29
CA LEU A 87 2.83 -3.36 -1.18
C LEU A 87 2.65 -2.68 0.18
N ASN A 88 3.68 -1.95 0.61
CA ASN A 88 3.61 -1.16 1.84
C ASN A 88 3.35 0.30 1.49
N ALA A 89 2.25 0.87 2.02
CA ALA A 89 1.93 2.27 1.89
C ALA A 89 2.13 2.99 3.23
N ASN A 90 2.77 4.16 3.21
CA ASN A 90 3.03 4.93 4.43
C ASN A 90 2.83 6.44 4.24
N SER A 91 2.66 7.17 5.34
CA SER A 91 2.51 8.61 5.37
C SER A 91 3.07 9.19 6.67
N LYS A 92 3.58 10.43 6.62
CA LYS A 92 3.88 11.21 7.82
C LYS A 92 2.62 11.74 8.49
N ASN A 93 1.56 11.98 7.71
CA ASN A 93 0.29 12.49 8.18
C ASN A 93 -0.69 11.34 8.41
N ARG A 94 -1.53 11.47 9.43
CA ARG A 94 -2.60 10.50 9.71
C ARG A 94 -3.52 10.40 8.49
N PRO A 95 -3.78 9.19 7.96
CA PRO A 95 -4.71 9.02 6.85
C PRO A 95 -6.14 9.29 7.29
N GLY A 96 -6.99 9.73 6.36
CA GLY A 96 -8.44 9.69 6.56
C GLY A 96 -8.91 8.24 6.57
N VAL A 97 -9.71 7.85 7.56
CA VAL A 97 -10.24 6.49 7.72
C VAL A 97 -11.75 6.58 7.87
N VAL A 98 -12.47 6.00 6.91
CA VAL A 98 -13.93 6.09 6.86
C VAL A 98 -14.58 4.73 6.65
N ASP A 99 -15.85 4.59 7.01
CA ASP A 99 -16.65 3.39 6.74
C ASP A 99 -17.24 3.38 5.33
N HIS A 100 -18.03 2.35 5.03
CA HIS A 100 -18.73 2.22 3.76
C HIS A 100 -19.70 3.38 3.46
N ASP A 101 -20.21 4.06 4.50
CA ASP A 101 -21.08 5.23 4.43
C ASP A 101 -20.29 6.56 4.42
N VAL A 102 -18.95 6.49 4.39
CA VAL A 102 -18.04 7.65 4.39
C VAL A 102 -18.11 8.45 5.71
N ARG A 103 -18.39 7.77 6.83
CA ARG A 103 -18.30 8.34 8.17
C ARG A 103 -16.92 8.05 8.77
N ASP A 104 -16.39 8.99 9.53
CA ASP A 104 -15.11 8.80 10.23
C ASP A 104 -15.19 7.63 11.22
N ILE A 105 -14.13 6.82 11.22
CA ILE A 105 -13.99 5.64 12.07
C ILE A 105 -12.99 5.90 13.20
N ASP A 106 -13.33 5.42 14.40
CA ASP A 106 -12.44 5.41 15.57
C ASP A 106 -11.59 4.13 15.66
N PHE A 107 -10.59 4.14 16.56
CA PHE A 107 -9.47 3.20 16.69
C PHE A 107 -9.78 1.68 16.67
N VAL A 108 -11.03 1.26 16.84
CA VAL A 108 -11.39 -0.14 17.16
C VAL A 108 -11.72 -0.98 15.92
N GLU A 109 -12.02 -0.38 14.77
CA GLU A 109 -12.63 -1.10 13.65
C GLU A 109 -11.64 -1.70 12.64
N VAL A 110 -10.37 -1.24 12.62
CA VAL A 110 -9.42 -1.66 11.57
C VAL A 110 -8.34 -2.59 12.14
N LYS A 111 -8.34 -3.84 11.68
CA LYS A 111 -7.40 -4.90 12.07
C LYS A 111 -6.78 -5.56 10.84
N ASN A 112 -5.78 -6.40 11.06
CA ASN A 112 -5.24 -7.26 10.00
C ASN A 112 -6.35 -8.18 9.48
N GLY A 113 -6.43 -8.33 8.16
CA GLY A 113 -7.47 -9.10 7.47
C GLY A 113 -8.72 -8.30 7.10
N CYS A 114 -8.90 -7.08 7.61
CA CYS A 114 -10.03 -6.23 7.23
C CYS A 114 -10.03 -5.93 5.73
N TYR A 115 -11.22 -5.87 5.15
CA TYR A 115 -11.43 -5.52 3.75
C TYR A 115 -11.59 -4.01 3.61
N ALA A 116 -10.87 -3.41 2.67
CA ALA A 116 -10.88 -1.97 2.47
C ALA A 116 -10.73 -1.59 0.99
N LYS A 117 -11.01 -0.33 0.68
CA LYS A 117 -10.44 0.37 -0.47
C LYS A 117 -9.37 1.32 0.05
N VAL A 118 -8.21 1.34 -0.60
CA VAL A 118 -7.10 2.20 -0.19
C VAL A 118 -6.77 3.17 -1.30
N SER A 119 -6.52 4.41 -0.95
CA SER A 119 -5.98 5.39 -1.86
C SER A 119 -4.54 5.74 -1.50
N PHE A 120 -3.66 5.73 -2.50
CA PHE A 120 -2.25 6.04 -2.34
C PHE A 120 -1.68 6.70 -3.60
N ASN A 121 -0.52 7.33 -3.48
CA ASN A 121 0.24 7.87 -4.61
C ASN A 121 1.56 7.12 -4.75
N LEU A 122 2.01 6.88 -5.98
CA LEU A 122 3.39 6.43 -6.18
C LEU A 122 4.33 7.62 -6.28
N TYR A 123 5.52 7.51 -5.70
CA TYR A 123 6.57 8.53 -5.80
C TYR A 123 7.96 7.89 -5.83
N SER A 124 8.89 8.54 -6.52
CA SER A 124 10.29 8.10 -6.54
C SER A 124 11.01 8.59 -5.28
N TYR A 125 11.87 7.77 -4.69
CA TYR A 125 12.71 8.15 -3.57
C TYR A 125 14.19 7.90 -3.86
N ASN A 126 15.03 8.69 -3.21
CA ASN A 126 16.49 8.55 -3.17
C ASN A 126 16.94 8.98 -1.77
N SER A 127 17.09 8.03 -0.86
CA SER A 127 17.35 8.28 0.56
C SER A 127 18.16 7.13 1.15
N ASN A 128 19.11 7.45 2.05
CA ASN A 128 19.94 6.47 2.76
C ASN A 128 20.63 5.45 1.85
N GLY A 129 21.10 5.89 0.68
CA GLY A 129 21.72 5.01 -0.33
C GLY A 129 20.73 4.14 -1.11
N ASN A 130 19.47 4.06 -0.67
CA ASN A 130 18.40 3.34 -1.35
C ASN A 130 17.64 4.26 -2.30
N LYS A 131 17.31 3.73 -3.47
CA LYS A 131 16.54 4.45 -4.50
C LYS A 131 15.48 3.53 -5.04
N GLY A 132 14.32 4.07 -5.43
CA GLY A 132 13.22 3.26 -5.91
C GLY A 132 11.91 4.03 -6.03
N ILE A 133 10.82 3.30 -6.16
CA ILE A 133 9.46 3.85 -6.08
C ILE A 133 8.89 3.46 -4.72
N ALA A 134 8.05 4.28 -4.13
CA ALA A 134 7.34 4.01 -2.88
C ALA A 134 5.86 4.42 -3.00
N ALA A 135 5.03 3.92 -2.09
CA ALA A 135 3.61 4.24 -2.03
C ALA A 135 3.31 5.14 -0.82
N GLY A 136 2.84 6.35 -1.10
CA GLY A 136 2.37 7.33 -0.11
C GLY A 136 0.91 7.09 0.20
N LEU A 137 0.60 6.69 1.43
CA LEU A 137 -0.76 6.44 1.91
C LEU A 137 -1.56 7.73 1.99
N ASN A 138 -2.79 7.73 1.47
CA ASN A 138 -3.71 8.86 1.56
C ASN A 138 -4.88 8.57 2.50
N ASN A 139 -5.83 7.73 2.07
CA ASN A 139 -7.06 7.44 2.80
C ASN A 139 -7.44 5.97 2.68
N ILE A 140 -8.19 5.48 3.66
CA ILE A 140 -8.70 4.12 3.75
C ILE A 140 -10.21 4.18 3.93
N GLN A 141 -10.94 3.42 3.12
CA GLN A 141 -12.36 3.17 3.30
C GLN A 141 -12.54 1.71 3.71
N LEU A 142 -13.00 1.47 4.94
CA LEU A 142 -13.30 0.13 5.45
C LEU A 142 -14.59 -0.39 4.81
N ILE A 143 -14.55 -1.62 4.29
CA ILE A 143 -15.67 -2.30 3.64
C ILE A 143 -16.22 -3.41 4.53
N GLY A 144 -15.36 -4.07 5.32
CA GLY A 144 -15.78 -5.12 6.23
C GLY A 144 -14.67 -5.59 7.18
N GLY A 145 -15.07 -6.28 8.25
CA GLY A 145 -14.15 -6.86 9.23
C GLY A 145 -13.30 -8.00 8.67
N ALA A 146 -12.30 -8.43 9.45
CA ALA A 146 -11.59 -9.66 9.20
C ALA A 146 -12.54 -10.86 9.43
N MET A 147 -12.59 -11.79 8.48
CA MET A 147 -13.32 -13.07 8.62
C MET A 147 -12.47 -14.09 9.36
#